data_AF-A0A7T7BJX1-F1
#
_entry.id   AF-A0A7T7BJX1-F1
#
_cell.length_a   1.000
_cell.length_b   1.000
_cell.length_c   1.000
_cell.angle_alpha   90.00
_cell.angle_beta   90.00
_cell.angle_gamma   90.00
#
_symmetry.space_group_name_H-M   'P 1'
#
loop_
_entity.id
_entity.type
_entity.pdbx_description
1 polymer ?
#
loop_
_entity_poly.entity_id
_entity_poly.type
_entity_poly.pdbx_seq_one_letter_code
_entity_poly.pdbx_strand_id
1 'polypeptide(L)'
;MRPSVKPSAYPPLPFHFIRFLISLSSIVVGVILAVFTYHLHADGYKLPYSFLVLFVSSGLSLLNIILTSVIHCSCGLSTKLSISLNILLIILWALSLSLLSWNLSSTITTACTTTYWGNSTGIAVCRSYKALFTFSATGLVSYVAAVWLDVIVHRRQTRLGAYDPMGSRPGLDDSGAFDVKMDDRYSESTPALHDYDNVPPEMSGAHGQGYAQGSPVSEQNLEHAHAGEAQSYYDTAPGMSHRGGA
;
A
#
# COMPACT_ATOMS: atom_id res chain seq x y z
N MET A 1 -14.74 21.05 -3.62
CA MET A 1 -13.71 20.07 -4.06
C MET A 1 -13.96 18.76 -3.33
N ARG A 2 -14.29 17.68 -4.06
CA ARG A 2 -14.32 16.33 -3.45
C ARG A 2 -12.86 15.87 -3.33
N PRO A 3 -12.38 15.47 -2.14
CA PRO A 3 -11.01 14.97 -2.02
C PRO A 3 -10.86 13.75 -2.93
N SER A 4 -9.85 13.78 -3.80
CA SER A 4 -9.48 12.63 -4.63
C SER A 4 -8.99 11.54 -3.69
N VAL A 5 -9.82 10.52 -3.49
CA VAL A 5 -9.50 9.38 -2.64
C VAL A 5 -8.44 8.56 -3.38
N LYS A 6 -7.20 8.55 -2.87
CA LYS A 6 -6.16 7.66 -3.41
C LYS A 6 -6.72 6.23 -3.46
N PRO A 7 -6.69 5.55 -4.62
CA PRO A 7 -7.11 4.15 -4.70
C PRO A 7 -6.34 3.33 -3.68
N SER A 8 -7.06 2.53 -2.87
CA SER A 8 -6.43 1.64 -1.91
C SER A 8 -5.45 0.72 -2.62
N ALA A 9 -4.18 0.72 -2.19
CA ALA A 9 -3.14 -0.11 -2.77
C ALA A 9 -3.29 -1.61 -2.46
N TYR A 10 -4.29 -1.97 -1.66
CA TYR A 10 -4.58 -3.34 -1.25
C TYR A 10 -5.56 -4.01 -2.24
N PRO A 11 -5.27 -5.23 -2.72
CA PRO A 11 -6.27 -6.03 -3.41
C PRO A 11 -7.44 -6.30 -2.44
N PRO A 12 -8.69 -5.93 -2.79
CA PRO A 12 -9.79 -5.84 -1.83
C PRO A 12 -10.18 -7.20 -1.23
N LEU A 13 -10.20 -8.25 -2.06
CA LEU A 13 -10.61 -9.60 -1.67
C LEU A 13 -9.74 -10.23 -0.57
N PRO A 14 -8.41 -10.40 -0.75
CA PRO A 14 -7.57 -11.04 0.28
C PRO A 14 -7.49 -10.23 1.56
N PHE A 15 -7.57 -8.89 1.47
CA PHE A 15 -7.51 -8.01 2.62
C PHE A 15 -8.71 -8.18 3.57
N HIS A 16 -9.93 -8.15 3.02
CA HIS A 16 -11.14 -8.32 3.83
C HIS A 16 -11.28 -9.77 4.33
N PHE A 17 -10.89 -10.76 3.53
CA PHE A 17 -10.95 -12.16 3.93
C PHE A 17 -10.03 -12.47 5.12
N ILE A 18 -8.76 -12.03 5.07
CA ILE A 18 -7.82 -12.23 6.18
C ILE A 18 -8.32 -11.54 7.45
N ARG A 19 -8.83 -10.31 7.35
CA ARG A 19 -9.40 -9.59 8.49
C ARG A 19 -10.62 -10.27 9.08
N PHE A 20 -11.49 -10.83 8.23
CA PHE A 20 -12.63 -11.62 8.68
C PHE A 20 -12.17 -12.85 9.47
N LEU A 21 -11.17 -13.60 8.98
CA LEU A 21 -10.64 -14.76 9.70
C LEU A 21 -10.01 -14.38 11.05
N ILE A 22 -9.24 -13.30 11.10
CA ILE A 22 -8.65 -12.80 12.35
C ILE A 22 -9.77 -12.40 13.33
N SER A 23 -10.80 -11.69 12.86
CA SER A 23 -11.94 -11.27 13.69
C SER A 23 -12.70 -12.49 14.22
N LEU A 24 -13.09 -13.41 13.35
CA LEU A 24 -13.80 -14.63 13.72
C LEU A 24 -13.00 -15.45 14.74
N SER A 25 -11.72 -15.67 14.46
CA SER A 25 -10.83 -16.39 15.37
C SER A 25 -10.71 -15.71 16.72
N SER A 26 -10.57 -14.38 16.76
CA SER A 26 -10.44 -13.62 18.01
C SER A 26 -11.73 -13.63 18.82
N ILE A 27 -12.89 -13.53 18.17
CA ILE A 27 -14.20 -13.62 18.84
C ILE A 27 -14.39 -15.01 19.45
N VAL A 28 -14.19 -16.07 18.68
CA VAL A 28 -14.40 -17.45 19.18
C VAL A 28 -13.47 -17.75 20.35
N VAL A 29 -12.18 -17.43 20.22
CA VAL A 29 -11.20 -17.60 21.31
C VAL A 29 -11.60 -16.77 22.54
N GLY A 30 -11.96 -15.50 22.34
CA GLY A 30 -12.38 -14.60 23.42
C GLY A 30 -13.62 -15.10 24.16
N VAL A 31 -14.64 -15.59 23.43
CA VAL A 31 -15.88 -16.14 24.03
C VAL A 31 -15.59 -17.40 24.84
N ILE A 32 -14.82 -18.36 24.29
CA ILE A 32 -14.48 -19.59 25.01
C ILE A 32 -13.72 -19.26 26.31
N LEU A 33 -12.75 -18.34 26.24
CA LEU A 33 -11.97 -17.91 27.41
C LEU A 33 -12.79 -17.13 28.42
N ALA A 34 -13.74 -16.29 27.98
CA ALA A 34 -14.64 -15.56 28.86
C ALA A 34 -15.53 -16.53 29.65
N VAL A 35 -16.10 -17.54 29.00
CA VAL A 35 -16.90 -18.58 29.65
C VAL A 35 -16.07 -19.36 30.67
N PHE A 36 -14.86 -19.80 30.29
CA PHE A 36 -13.99 -20.51 31.24
C PHE A 36 -13.56 -19.63 32.42
N THR A 37 -13.24 -18.36 32.17
CA THR A 37 -12.87 -17.43 33.22
C THR A 37 -14.01 -17.20 34.20
N TYR A 38 -15.24 -17.05 33.69
CA TYR A 38 -16.44 -16.90 34.51
C TYR A 38 -16.66 -18.10 35.44
N HIS A 39 -16.59 -19.33 34.90
CA HIS A 39 -16.76 -20.54 35.71
C HIS A 39 -15.62 -20.73 36.71
N LEU A 40 -14.37 -20.53 36.30
CA LEU A 40 -13.21 -20.66 37.20
C LEU A 40 -13.24 -19.63 38.34
N HIS A 41 -13.70 -18.41 38.06
CA HIS A 41 -13.87 -17.39 39.07
C HIS A 41 -15.02 -17.70 40.04
N ALA A 42 -16.15 -18.20 39.53
CA ALA A 42 -17.27 -18.65 40.37
C ALA A 42 -16.86 -19.78 41.33
N ASP A 43 -15.98 -20.67 40.88
CA ASP A 43 -15.50 -21.81 41.66
C ASP A 43 -14.24 -21.51 42.50
N GLY A 44 -13.74 -20.26 42.47
CA GLY A 44 -12.59 -19.82 43.28
C GLY A 44 -11.23 -20.38 42.84
N TYR A 45 -11.12 -20.91 41.63
CA TYR A 45 -9.88 -21.47 41.10
C TYR A 45 -8.95 -20.39 40.51
N LYS A 46 -7.63 -20.63 40.62
CA LYS A 46 -6.62 -19.77 39.98
C LYS A 46 -6.63 -19.97 38.46
N LEU A 47 -6.62 -18.86 37.72
CA LEU A 47 -6.57 -18.88 36.26
C LEU A 47 -5.17 -19.26 35.77
N PRO A 48 -5.04 -20.23 34.85
CA PRO A 48 -3.74 -20.56 34.27
C PRO A 48 -3.25 -19.39 33.42
N TYR A 49 -1.95 -19.06 33.54
CA TYR A 49 -1.34 -17.90 32.87
C TYR A 49 -1.51 -17.95 31.35
N SER A 50 -1.47 -19.14 30.75
CA SER A 50 -1.69 -19.34 29.31
C SER A 50 -3.03 -18.79 28.82
N PHE A 51 -4.09 -18.88 29.63
CA PHE A 51 -5.42 -18.41 29.25
C PHE A 51 -5.50 -16.88 29.30
N LEU A 52 -4.81 -16.26 30.27
CA LEU A 52 -4.75 -14.81 30.41
C LEU A 52 -4.01 -14.19 29.21
N VAL A 53 -2.85 -14.71 28.84
CA VAL A 53 -2.07 -14.20 27.70
C VAL A 53 -2.89 -14.31 26.41
N LEU A 54 -3.56 -15.45 26.19
CA LEU A 54 -4.40 -15.65 25.01
C LEU A 54 -5.64 -14.72 25.02
N PHE A 55 -6.23 -14.47 26.19
CA PHE A 55 -7.35 -13.55 26.33
C PHE A 55 -6.95 -12.12 25.98
N VAL A 56 -5.83 -11.64 26.54
CA VAL A 56 -5.28 -10.32 26.21
C VAL A 56 -4.93 -10.22 24.72
N SER A 57 -4.30 -11.25 24.17
CA SER A 57 -3.98 -11.32 22.74
C SER A 57 -5.24 -11.21 21.86
N SER A 58 -6.32 -11.91 22.22
CA SER A 58 -7.61 -11.83 21.52
C SER A 58 -8.26 -10.44 21.64
N GLY A 59 -8.19 -9.80 22.81
CA GLY A 59 -8.71 -8.45 23.03
C GLY A 59 -7.92 -7.39 22.24
N LEU A 60 -6.59 -7.46 22.28
CA LEU A 60 -5.71 -6.59 21.50
C LEU A 60 -5.93 -6.78 19.98
N SER A 61 -6.24 -7.99 19.55
CA SER A 61 -6.59 -8.28 18.15
C SER A 61 -7.85 -7.55 17.70
N LEU A 62 -8.92 -7.61 18.50
CA LEU A 62 -10.17 -6.90 18.21
C LEU A 62 -9.96 -5.39 18.23
N LEU A 63 -9.24 -4.89 19.24
CA LEU A 63 -8.90 -3.48 19.34
C LEU A 63 -8.06 -3.01 18.13
N ASN A 64 -7.07 -3.80 17.68
CA ASN A 64 -6.30 -3.51 16.49
C ASN A 64 -7.19 -3.46 15.22
N ILE A 65 -8.11 -4.40 15.05
CA ILE A 65 -9.05 -4.38 13.91
C ILE A 65 -9.95 -3.14 13.96
N ILE A 66 -10.48 -2.79 15.13
CA ILE A 66 -11.35 -1.61 15.30
C ILE A 66 -10.55 -0.33 15.00
N LEU A 67 -9.38 -0.15 15.62
CA LEU A 67 -8.53 1.02 15.41
C LEU A 67 -8.10 1.15 13.96
N THR A 68 -7.61 0.07 13.35
CA THR A 68 -7.18 0.11 11.94
C THR A 68 -8.35 0.37 10.99
N SER A 69 -9.56 -0.09 11.32
CA SER A 69 -10.77 0.21 10.53
C SER A 69 -11.17 1.68 10.67
N VAL A 70 -11.19 2.24 11.89
CA VAL A 70 -11.50 3.65 12.14
C VAL A 70 -10.50 4.56 11.43
N ILE A 71 -9.21 4.31 11.58
CA ILE A 71 -8.15 5.14 10.96
C ILE A 71 -8.19 5.03 9.44
N HIS A 72 -8.53 3.86 8.90
CA HIS A 72 -8.72 3.70 7.45
C HIS A 72 -9.87 4.56 6.93
N CYS A 73 -10.93 4.75 7.71
CA CYS A 73 -12.05 5.62 7.35
C CYS A 73 -11.76 7.11 7.53
N SER A 74 -10.91 7.52 8.49
CA SER A 74 -10.78 8.93 8.90
C SER A 74 -9.52 9.65 8.42
N CYS A 75 -8.33 9.03 8.42
CA CYS A 75 -7.06 9.78 8.29
C CYS A 75 -6.01 9.18 7.34
N GLY A 76 -6.29 8.04 6.70
CA GLY A 76 -5.28 7.31 5.92
C GLY A 76 -4.28 6.61 6.84
N LEU A 77 -4.19 5.28 6.72
CA LEU A 77 -3.42 4.46 7.66
C LEU A 77 -1.91 4.55 7.38
N SER A 78 -1.10 4.83 8.41
CA SER A 78 0.36 4.67 8.32
C SER A 78 0.71 3.19 8.19
N THR A 79 1.27 2.80 7.04
CA THR A 79 1.64 1.41 6.74
C THR A 79 2.63 0.83 7.76
N LYS A 80 3.52 1.67 8.31
CA LYS A 80 4.51 1.25 9.32
C LYS A 80 3.87 0.84 10.64
N LEU A 81 2.85 1.57 11.09
CA LEU A 81 2.12 1.26 12.32
C LEU A 81 1.34 -0.05 12.19
N SER A 82 0.68 -0.27 11.05
CA SER A 82 -0.06 -1.50 10.78
C SER A 82 0.86 -2.74 10.83
N ILE A 83 2.02 -2.66 10.16
CA ILE A 83 3.01 -3.74 10.16
C ILE A 83 3.50 -4.03 11.58
N SER A 84 3.82 -2.98 12.35
CA SER A 84 4.31 -3.13 13.72
C SER A 84 3.27 -3.81 14.63
N LEU A 85 2.00 -3.38 14.57
CA LEU A 85 0.93 -3.99 15.37
C LEU A 85 0.66 -5.44 14.97
N ASN A 86 0.65 -5.75 13.67
CA ASN A 86 0.47 -7.12 13.20
C ASN A 86 1.63 -8.04 13.63
N ILE A 87 2.88 -7.56 13.60
CA ILE A 87 4.04 -8.33 14.10
C ILE A 87 3.94 -8.58 15.61
N LEU A 88 3.58 -7.55 16.40
CA LEU A 88 3.40 -7.71 17.84
C LEU A 88 2.32 -8.77 18.15
N LEU A 89 1.23 -8.75 17.39
CA LEU A 89 0.14 -9.73 17.53
C LEU A 89 0.59 -11.13 17.12
N ILE A 90 1.41 -11.31 16.07
CA ILE A 90 2.01 -12.62 15.76
C ILE A 90 2.78 -13.16 16.95
N ILE A 91 3.64 -12.34 17.58
CA ILE A 91 4.44 -12.77 18.72
C ILE A 91 3.53 -13.19 19.88
N LEU A 92 2.52 -12.39 20.22
CA LEU A 92 1.58 -12.72 21.29
C LEU A 92 0.78 -14.00 21.00
N TRP A 93 0.30 -14.19 19.77
CA TRP A 93 -0.42 -15.39 19.37
C TRP A 93 0.48 -16.63 19.36
N ALA A 94 1.73 -16.50 18.90
CA ALA A 94 2.70 -17.60 18.88
C ALA A 94 3.09 -18.03 20.30
N LEU A 95 3.35 -17.07 21.19
CA LEU A 95 3.64 -17.34 22.61
C LEU A 95 2.44 -18.00 23.29
N SER A 96 1.23 -17.49 23.05
CA SER A 96 -0.01 -18.04 23.59
C SER A 96 -0.23 -19.48 23.12
N LEU A 97 -0.09 -19.74 21.82
CA LEU A 97 -0.26 -21.07 21.24
C LEU A 97 0.80 -22.05 21.76
N SER A 98 2.05 -21.60 21.90
CA SER A 98 3.14 -22.41 22.46
C SER A 98 2.87 -22.80 23.91
N LEU A 99 2.49 -21.83 24.74
CA LEU A 99 2.12 -22.07 26.14
C LEU A 99 0.89 -22.97 26.25
N LEU A 100 -0.12 -22.77 25.39
CA LEU A 100 -1.33 -23.60 25.36
C LEU A 100 -0.99 -25.04 24.98
N SER A 101 -0.16 -25.24 23.95
CA SER A 101 0.30 -26.55 23.50
C SER A 101 1.05 -27.28 24.61
N TRP A 102 1.93 -26.59 25.32
CA TRP A 102 2.69 -27.16 26.43
C TRP A 102 1.78 -27.62 27.58
N ASN A 103 0.86 -26.76 28.01
CA ASN A 103 -0.01 -27.03 29.16
C ASN A 103 -1.12 -28.06 28.85
N LEU A 104 -1.57 -28.16 27.59
CA LEU A 104 -2.70 -29.00 27.20
C LEU A 104 -2.33 -30.12 26.22
N SER A 105 -1.04 -30.45 26.08
CA SER A 105 -0.55 -31.47 25.12
C SER A 105 -1.30 -32.81 25.25
N SER A 106 -1.50 -33.29 26.49
CA SER A 106 -2.23 -34.53 26.77
C SER A 106 -3.71 -34.42 26.36
N THR A 107 -4.36 -33.30 26.67
CA THR A 107 -5.77 -33.05 26.33
C THR A 107 -6.01 -32.96 24.82
N ILE A 108 -5.08 -32.36 24.07
CA ILE A 108 -5.20 -32.17 22.62
C ILE A 108 -5.06 -33.50 21.89
N THR A 109 -4.19 -34.39 22.37
CA THR A 109 -3.93 -35.70 21.74
C THR A 109 -4.92 -36.79 22.16
N THR A 110 -5.53 -36.66 23.34
CA THR A 110 -6.53 -37.63 23.84
C THR A 110 -7.90 -37.45 23.18
N ALA A 111 -8.65 -38.54 23.04
CA ALA A 111 -10.01 -38.52 22.51
C ALA A 111 -11.02 -38.01 23.55
N CYS A 112 -12.00 -37.21 23.11
CA CYS A 112 -13.08 -36.71 23.98
C CYS A 112 -14.19 -37.76 24.14
N THR A 113 -13.91 -38.83 24.90
CA THR A 113 -14.86 -39.91 25.19
C THR A 113 -15.17 -40.00 26.69
N THR A 114 -16.27 -40.68 27.03
CA THR A 114 -16.66 -40.96 28.43
C THR A 114 -15.60 -41.78 29.17
N THR A 115 -14.81 -42.60 28.47
CA THR A 115 -13.72 -43.39 29.06
C THR A 115 -12.61 -42.53 29.65
N TYR A 116 -12.25 -41.41 29.00
CA TYR A 116 -11.18 -40.53 29.46
C TYR A 116 -11.66 -39.34 30.30
N TRP A 117 -12.90 -38.89 30.09
CA TRP A 117 -13.44 -37.68 30.72
C TRP A 117 -14.58 -37.92 31.71
N GLY A 118 -15.05 -39.17 31.85
CA GLY A 118 -16.00 -39.63 32.88
C GLY A 118 -17.45 -39.18 32.72
N ASN A 119 -17.69 -37.94 32.30
CA ASN A 119 -19.02 -37.33 32.23
C ASN A 119 -19.19 -36.43 30.98
N SER A 120 -20.43 -36.04 30.69
CA SER A 120 -20.78 -35.19 29.54
C SER A 120 -20.14 -33.80 29.61
N THR A 121 -20.03 -33.23 30.82
CA THR A 121 -19.39 -31.93 31.06
C THR A 121 -17.91 -31.97 30.68
N GLY A 122 -17.17 -33.00 31.08
CA GLY A 122 -15.76 -33.20 30.72
C GLY A 122 -15.56 -33.36 29.22
N ILE A 123 -16.47 -34.05 28.54
CA ILE A 123 -16.45 -34.14 27.06
C ILE A 123 -16.64 -32.76 26.43
N ALA A 124 -17.56 -31.94 26.94
CA ALA A 124 -17.76 -30.57 26.44
C ALA A 124 -16.50 -29.71 26.65
N VAL A 125 -15.87 -29.78 27.82
CA VAL A 125 -14.60 -29.09 28.12
C VAL A 125 -13.48 -29.53 27.15
N CYS A 126 -13.34 -30.84 26.91
CA CYS A 126 -12.39 -31.38 25.95
C CYS A 126 -12.59 -30.83 24.53
N ARG A 127 -13.84 -30.79 24.06
CA ARG A 127 -14.18 -30.21 22.74
C ARG A 127 -13.88 -28.72 22.67
N SER A 128 -14.20 -27.97 23.72
CA SER A 128 -13.88 -26.55 23.82
C SER A 128 -12.38 -26.29 23.80
N TYR A 129 -11.56 -27.13 24.44
CA TYR A 129 -10.09 -27.01 24.34
C TYR A 129 -9.55 -27.29 22.94
N LYS A 130 -10.08 -28.29 22.24
CA LYS A 130 -9.69 -28.55 20.84
C LYS A 130 -10.14 -27.43 19.91
N ALA A 131 -11.34 -26.88 20.12
CA ALA A 131 -11.80 -25.69 19.40
C ALA A 131 -10.87 -24.49 19.69
N LEU A 132 -10.59 -24.20 20.95
CA LEU A 132 -9.67 -23.13 21.35
C LEU A 132 -8.32 -23.26 20.66
N PHE A 133 -7.75 -24.48 20.62
CA PHE A 133 -6.48 -24.74 19.96
C PHE A 133 -6.53 -24.49 18.45
N THR A 134 -7.53 -25.03 17.76
CA THR A 134 -7.66 -24.90 16.29
C THR A 134 -7.94 -23.47 15.85
N PHE A 135 -8.80 -22.75 16.56
CA PHE A 135 -9.01 -21.32 16.31
C PHE A 135 -7.75 -20.52 16.67
N SER A 136 -7.05 -20.83 17.77
CA SER A 136 -5.77 -20.18 18.08
C SER A 136 -4.73 -20.34 16.97
N ALA A 137 -4.60 -21.55 16.42
CA ALA A 137 -3.71 -21.82 15.29
C ALA A 137 -4.16 -21.06 14.02
N THR A 138 -5.47 -21.04 13.75
CA THR A 138 -6.05 -20.34 12.60
C THR A 138 -5.80 -18.83 12.66
N GLY A 139 -5.96 -18.21 13.83
CA GLY A 139 -5.66 -16.79 14.02
C GLY A 139 -4.17 -16.48 13.84
N LEU A 140 -3.27 -17.34 14.34
CA LEU A 140 -1.83 -17.18 14.11
C LEU A 140 -1.48 -17.21 12.62
N VAL A 141 -1.98 -18.21 11.89
CA VAL A 141 -1.78 -18.33 10.44
C VAL A 141 -2.36 -17.11 9.71
N SER A 142 -3.52 -16.63 10.14
CA SER A 142 -4.15 -15.44 9.53
C SER A 142 -3.32 -14.17 9.75
N TYR A 143 -2.70 -14.01 10.93
CA TYR A 143 -1.77 -12.91 11.17
C TYR A 143 -0.49 -13.00 10.34
N VAL A 144 0.07 -14.21 10.16
CA VAL A 144 1.21 -14.44 9.26
C VAL A 144 0.84 -14.04 7.83
N ALA A 145 -0.35 -14.43 7.36
CA ALA A 145 -0.86 -14.03 6.05
C ALA A 145 -1.06 -12.51 5.94
N ALA A 146 -1.52 -11.84 7.01
CA ALA A 146 -1.65 -10.38 7.05
C ALA A 146 -0.30 -9.69 6.90
N VAL A 147 0.71 -10.08 7.67
CA VAL A 147 2.07 -9.51 7.57
C VAL A 147 2.69 -9.79 6.19
N TRP A 148 2.48 -10.99 5.65
CA TRP A 148 2.94 -11.32 4.30
C TRP A 148 2.34 -10.37 3.25
N LEU A 149 1.04 -10.10 3.34
CA LEU A 149 0.35 -9.16 2.48
C LEU A 149 0.89 -7.74 2.67
N ASP A 150 1.09 -7.30 3.92
CA ASP A 150 1.65 -5.99 4.24
C ASP A 150 3.06 -5.83 3.64
N VAL A 151 3.91 -6.86 3.68
CA VAL A 151 5.25 -6.86 3.06
C VAL A 151 5.17 -6.71 1.54
N ILE A 152 4.24 -7.43 0.88
CA ILE A 152 4.04 -7.30 -0.57
C ILE A 152 3.61 -5.88 -0.93
N VAL A 153 2.66 -5.31 -0.18
CA VAL A 153 2.18 -3.95 -0.43
C VAL A 153 3.28 -2.94 -0.16
N HIS A 154 4.01 -3.06 0.95
CA HIS A 154 5.14 -2.19 1.27
C HIS A 154 6.20 -2.21 0.16
N ARG A 155 6.58 -3.40 -0.33
CA ARG A 155 7.52 -3.53 -1.46
C ARG A 155 7.02 -2.85 -2.72
N ARG A 156 5.73 -2.96 -3.04
CA ARG A 156 5.12 -2.30 -4.20
C ARG A 156 5.13 -0.77 -4.05
N GLN A 157 4.84 -0.27 -2.86
CA GLN A 157 4.87 1.17 -2.55
C GLN A 157 6.30 1.73 -2.63
N THR A 158 7.30 1.01 -2.11
CA THR A 158 8.70 1.45 -2.16
C THR A 158 9.36 1.27 -3.54
N ARG A 159 8.79 0.43 -4.43
CA ARG A 159 9.34 0.20 -5.77
C ARG A 159 9.17 1.39 -6.71
N LEU A 160 8.17 2.24 -6.47
CA LEU A 160 7.87 3.40 -7.31
C LEU A 160 8.63 4.68 -6.89
N GLY A 161 9.56 4.58 -5.93
CA GLY A 161 10.25 5.74 -5.37
C GLY A 161 9.37 6.56 -4.42
N ALA A 162 9.97 7.51 -3.70
CA ALA A 162 9.19 8.51 -2.97
C ALA A 162 8.45 9.35 -4.01
N TYR A 163 7.12 9.45 -3.89
CA TYR A 163 6.34 10.40 -4.67
C TYR A 163 6.86 11.79 -4.33
N ASP A 164 7.65 12.37 -5.22
CA ASP A 164 7.97 13.80 -5.20
C ASP A 164 6.70 14.50 -5.68
N PRO A 165 5.95 15.20 -4.81
CA PRO A 165 4.82 15.98 -5.29
C PRO A 165 5.37 16.97 -6.31
N MET A 166 4.97 16.84 -7.58
CA MET A 166 5.28 17.83 -8.61
C MET A 166 5.10 19.23 -8.02
N GLY A 167 6.20 19.98 -7.99
CA GLY A 167 6.49 20.95 -6.96
C GLY A 167 5.43 22.01 -6.74
N SER A 168 4.86 22.04 -5.54
CA SER A 168 4.48 23.29 -4.90
C SER A 168 5.56 23.60 -3.87
N ARG A 169 6.64 24.25 -4.32
CA ARG A 169 7.69 24.78 -3.43
C ARG A 169 7.01 25.75 -2.44
N PRO A 170 7.00 25.48 -1.13
CA PRO A 170 6.57 26.47 -0.15
C PRO A 170 7.75 27.41 0.09
N GLY A 171 7.84 28.45 -0.73
CA GLY A 171 8.89 29.47 -0.64
C GLY A 171 8.89 30.45 -1.81
N LEU A 172 7.75 30.62 -2.46
CA LEU A 172 7.52 31.62 -3.50
C LEU A 172 6.22 32.36 -3.16
N ASP A 173 6.12 32.80 -1.92
CA ASP A 173 5.40 34.00 -1.57
C ASP A 173 6.25 35.22 -2.01
N ASP A 174 5.65 36.00 -2.90
CA ASP A 174 5.94 37.42 -3.18
C ASP A 174 7.00 37.89 -4.18
N SER A 175 7.47 37.08 -5.14
CA SER A 175 8.17 37.66 -6.30
C SER A 175 8.03 36.86 -7.58
N GLY A 176 7.14 37.34 -8.46
CA GLY A 176 7.21 37.09 -9.90
C GLY A 176 6.82 35.68 -10.32
N ALA A 177 5.52 35.49 -10.53
CA ALA A 177 5.02 34.41 -11.36
C ALA A 177 5.85 34.32 -12.65
N PHE A 178 6.50 33.18 -12.88
CA PHE A 178 6.79 32.72 -14.24
C PHE A 178 5.45 32.33 -14.83
N ASP A 179 4.72 33.37 -15.23
CA ASP A 179 3.56 33.29 -16.09
C ASP A 179 4.06 32.64 -17.37
N VAL A 180 3.78 31.35 -17.55
CA VAL A 180 3.95 30.69 -18.85
C VAL A 180 2.85 31.28 -19.72
N LYS A 181 3.11 32.49 -20.20
CA LYS A 181 2.30 33.21 -21.16
C LYS A 181 2.32 32.36 -22.43
N MET A 182 1.19 31.72 -22.70
CA MET A 182 0.93 31.09 -23.99
C MET A 182 0.85 32.25 -25.00
N ASP A 183 1.93 32.51 -25.73
CA ASP A 183 1.96 33.58 -26.73
C ASP A 183 1.04 33.21 -27.90
N ASP A 184 -0.11 33.89 -27.97
CA ASP A 184 -0.94 33.96 -29.16
C ASP A 184 -0.17 34.70 -30.26
N ARG A 185 0.36 33.95 -31.23
CA ARG A 185 0.94 34.52 -32.44
C ARG A 185 -0.16 35.03 -33.37
N TYR A 186 -0.56 36.29 -33.18
CA TYR A 186 -1.17 37.08 -34.26
C TYR A 186 -0.08 37.92 -34.93
N SER A 187 0.18 37.61 -36.20
CA SER A 187 0.92 38.48 -37.11
C SER A 187 0.17 39.79 -37.30
N GLU A 188 0.82 40.92 -36.99
CA GLU A 188 0.56 42.14 -37.73
C GLU A 188 1.84 42.99 -37.83
N SER A 189 2.01 43.52 -39.03
CA SER A 189 3.19 44.10 -39.62
C SER A 189 3.39 45.59 -39.29
N THR A 190 4.63 46.05 -39.52
CA THR A 190 5.07 47.44 -39.86
C THR A 190 5.48 48.40 -38.71
N PRO A 191 6.31 49.44 -38.96
CA PRO A 191 7.76 49.39 -38.75
C PRO A 191 8.27 50.49 -37.78
N ALA A 192 9.35 50.23 -37.05
CA ALA A 192 10.01 51.27 -36.24
C ALA A 192 11.19 51.91 -37.00
N LEU A 193 11.04 53.22 -37.13
CA LEU A 193 11.86 54.24 -37.77
C LEU A 193 13.22 54.43 -37.06
N HIS A 194 14.26 54.69 -37.87
CA HIS A 194 15.53 55.39 -37.59
C HIS A 194 15.90 55.75 -36.14
N ASP A 195 17.13 55.39 -35.73
CA ASP A 195 18.20 56.35 -35.39
C ASP A 195 19.49 55.59 -35.00
N TYR A 196 20.60 55.82 -35.71
CA TYR A 196 21.99 55.78 -35.23
C TYR A 196 22.93 56.06 -36.40
N ASP A 197 23.30 57.33 -36.57
CA ASP A 197 24.47 57.76 -37.34
C ASP A 197 25.61 58.10 -36.39
N ASN A 198 26.77 57.44 -36.56
CA ASN A 198 28.07 58.05 -36.90
C ASN A 198 29.29 57.21 -36.48
N VAL A 199 30.24 57.07 -37.44
CA VAL A 199 31.74 56.96 -37.36
C VAL A 199 32.24 56.08 -38.57
N PRO A 200 33.33 56.44 -39.31
CA PRO A 200 33.36 57.19 -40.58
C PRO A 200 33.81 56.31 -41.80
N PRO A 201 33.92 56.85 -43.04
CA PRO A 201 33.96 56.05 -44.27
C PRO A 201 35.36 55.82 -44.88
N GLU A 202 35.34 55.03 -45.96
CA GLU A 202 36.34 54.73 -47.02
C GLU A 202 36.96 53.31 -46.95
N MET A 203 36.97 52.48 -48.00
CA MET A 203 37.09 52.78 -49.44
C MET A 203 36.55 51.62 -50.32
N SER A 204 35.84 51.99 -51.39
CA SER A 204 35.82 51.44 -52.77
C SER A 204 35.83 49.92 -53.06
N GLY A 205 34.79 49.44 -53.78
CA GLY A 205 34.97 48.32 -54.73
C GLY A 205 33.73 47.50 -55.16
N ALA A 206 33.10 47.93 -56.25
CA ALA A 206 32.54 47.10 -57.34
C ALA A 206 31.24 46.25 -57.16
N HIS A 207 30.18 46.78 -57.78
CA HIS A 207 29.27 46.17 -58.78
C HIS A 207 28.67 44.76 -58.61
N GLY A 208 27.33 44.69 -58.79
CA GLY A 208 26.70 43.55 -59.49
C GLY A 208 25.23 43.29 -59.17
N GLN A 209 24.32 43.82 -59.98
CA GLN A 209 22.87 43.53 -60.00
C GLN A 209 22.55 42.08 -60.40
N GLY A 210 21.38 41.57 -60.00
CA GLY A 210 20.78 40.37 -60.62
C GLY A 210 19.41 40.00 -60.04
N TYR A 211 18.36 40.36 -60.76
CA TYR A 211 16.95 40.13 -60.44
C TYR A 211 16.46 38.69 -60.76
N ALA A 212 15.35 38.34 -60.10
CA ALA A 212 14.23 37.49 -60.54
C ALA A 212 14.32 35.97 -60.33
N GLN A 213 13.40 35.43 -59.51
CA GLN A 213 12.27 34.62 -60.01
C GLN A 213 11.21 34.43 -58.92
N GLY A 214 9.93 34.56 -59.28
CA GLY A 214 8.78 34.47 -58.36
C GLY A 214 7.84 33.30 -58.64
N SER A 215 6.94 33.10 -57.66
CA SER A 215 5.70 32.28 -57.60
C SER A 215 5.82 30.82 -57.11
N PRO A 216 4.76 30.22 -56.54
CA PRO A 216 3.78 30.74 -55.58
C PRO A 216 3.62 29.81 -54.34
N VAL A 217 2.79 30.27 -53.40
CA VAL A 217 2.32 29.58 -52.18
C VAL A 217 1.67 28.22 -52.50
N SER A 218 2.00 27.19 -51.71
CA SER A 218 1.11 26.07 -51.43
C SER A 218 1.38 25.53 -50.02
N GLU A 219 0.57 25.99 -49.06
CA GLU A 219 0.37 25.37 -47.75
C GLU A 219 -0.19 23.96 -47.92
N GLN A 220 0.63 22.95 -47.65
CA GLN A 220 0.20 21.59 -47.29
C GLN A 220 1.46 20.85 -46.82
N ASN A 221 1.35 20.13 -45.69
CA ASN A 221 2.39 19.28 -45.05
C ASN A 221 3.10 19.85 -43.80
N LEU A 222 2.34 20.31 -42.80
CA LEU A 222 2.87 20.42 -41.42
C LEU A 222 2.44 19.25 -40.51
N GLU A 223 1.66 18.29 -41.01
CA GLU A 223 1.18 17.14 -40.21
C GLU A 223 2.03 15.86 -40.34
N HIS A 224 3.07 15.83 -41.19
CA HIS A 224 3.89 14.64 -41.42
C HIS A 224 5.23 14.60 -40.65
N ALA A 225 5.57 15.64 -39.87
CA ALA A 225 6.90 15.75 -39.26
C ALA A 225 7.03 15.13 -37.85
N HIS A 226 5.93 14.73 -37.19
CA HIS A 226 5.97 14.23 -35.80
C HIS A 226 5.73 12.72 -35.64
N ALA A 227 5.51 11.98 -36.73
CA ALA A 227 5.28 10.52 -36.66
C ALA A 227 6.56 9.68 -36.54
N GLY A 228 7.75 10.28 -36.76
CA GLY A 228 9.02 9.55 -36.85
C GLY A 228 9.76 9.30 -35.53
N GLU A 229 9.45 10.04 -34.45
CA GLU A 229 10.25 9.99 -33.21
C GLU A 229 9.82 8.89 -32.23
N ALA A 230 8.63 8.29 -32.40
CA ALA A 230 8.16 7.22 -31.52
C ALA A 230 8.72 5.83 -31.90
N GLN A 231 9.18 5.66 -33.14
CA GLN A 231 9.66 4.37 -33.64
C GLN A 231 11.05 4.01 -33.07
N SER A 232 11.92 5.00 -32.88
CA SER A 232 13.31 4.81 -32.44
C SER A 232 13.47 4.44 -30.96
N TYR A 233 12.42 4.61 -30.14
CA TYR A 233 12.46 4.22 -28.73
C TYR A 233 12.21 2.71 -28.52
N TYR A 234 11.51 2.04 -29.44
CA TYR A 234 11.23 0.61 -29.33
C TYR A 234 12.42 -0.29 -29.74
N ASP A 235 13.31 0.20 -30.61
CA ASP A 235 14.47 -0.57 -31.09
C ASP A 235 15.65 -0.63 -30.10
N THR A 236 15.67 0.22 -29.06
CA THR A 236 16.84 0.33 -28.14
C THR A 236 16.54 -0.14 -26.71
N ALA A 237 15.42 -0.82 -26.46
CA ALA A 237 15.12 -1.38 -25.15
C ALA A 237 15.85 -2.73 -24.94
N PRO A 238 16.76 -2.87 -23.95
CA PRO A 238 17.37 -4.16 -23.65
C PRO A 238 16.31 -5.14 -23.15
N GLY A 239 16.06 -6.17 -23.96
CA GLY A 239 15.08 -7.23 -23.72
C GLY A 239 15.44 -8.13 -22.53
N MET A 240 14.40 -8.40 -21.75
CA MET A 240 14.32 -9.39 -20.68
C MET A 240 14.61 -10.80 -21.24
N SER A 241 15.72 -11.42 -20.85
CA SER A 241 16.07 -12.80 -21.25
C SER A 241 15.33 -13.83 -20.38
N HIS A 242 14.48 -14.63 -21.02
CA HIS A 242 13.82 -15.80 -20.44
C HIS A 242 14.46 -17.08 -21.00
N ARG A 243 15.20 -17.78 -20.14
CA ARG A 243 15.38 -19.25 -19.99
C ARG A 243 15.12 -20.20 -21.20
N GLY A 244 16.14 -21.00 -21.53
CA GLY A 244 16.12 -22.34 -22.14
C GLY A 244 17.58 -22.83 -22.23
N GLY A 245 18.00 -24.05 -21.89
CA GLY A 245 17.39 -25.36 -21.99
C GLY A 245 18.35 -26.25 -22.80
N ALA A 246 19.24 -26.97 -22.12
CA ALA A 246 19.99 -28.15 -22.60
C ALA A 246 20.39 -28.98 -21.37
#